data_AF-A0A831WXY8-F1
#
_entry.id   AF-A0A831WXY8-F1
#
_cell.length_a   1.000
_cell.length_b   1.000
_cell.length_c   1.000
_cell.angle_alpha   90.00
_cell.angle_beta   90.00
_cell.angle_gamma   90.00
#
_symmetry.space_group_name_H-M   'P 1'
#
loop_
_entity.id
_entity.type
_entity.pdbx_description
1 polymer ?
#
loop_
_entity_poly.entity_id
_entity_poly.type
_entity_poly.pdbx_seq_one_letter_code
_entity_poly.pdbx_strand_id
1 'polypeptide(L)'
;MLKDRFVKFLLSVIALMLTILVVQNYFNSRLGKADAQAIPQIEYTGDNAVSVACSADGQYVYIVGTKAVLVSNDHGRRDSWQKVLINNK
;
A
#
# COMPACT_ATOMS: atom_id res chain seq x y z
N MET A 1 -44.59 2.67 -22.88
CA MET A 1 -43.90 1.37 -23.05
C MET A 1 -42.39 1.48 -23.34
N LEU A 2 -41.90 2.45 -24.13
CA LEU A 2 -40.45 2.57 -24.42
C LEU A 2 -39.62 3.02 -23.19
N LYS A 3 -40.18 3.92 -22.36
CA LYS A 3 -39.53 4.47 -21.16
C LYS A 3 -39.17 3.40 -20.13
N ASP A 4 -40.06 2.43 -19.88
CA ASP A 4 -39.79 1.33 -18.92
C ASP A 4 -38.69 0.38 -19.41
N ARG A 5 -38.60 0.16 -20.73
CA ARG A 5 -37.53 -0.66 -21.31
C ARG A 5 -36.19 0.05 -21.23
N PHE A 6 -36.17 1.36 -21.44
CA PHE A 6 -34.96 2.19 -21.30
C PHE A 6 -34.48 2.26 -19.84
N VAL A 7 -35.38 2.47 -18.88
CA VAL A 7 -35.03 2.52 -17.45
C VAL A 7 -34.47 1.18 -16.96
N LYS A 8 -35.07 0.05 -17.37
CA LYS A 8 -34.55 -1.28 -17.04
C LYS A 8 -33.18 -1.55 -17.66
N PHE A 9 -32.97 -1.09 -18.89
CA PHE A 9 -31.66 -1.18 -19.55
C PHE A 9 -30.61 -0.36 -18.80
N LEU A 10 -30.91 0.89 -18.46
CA LEU A 10 -30.01 1.77 -17.70
C LEU A 10 -29.65 1.18 -16.33
N LEU A 11 -30.64 0.67 -15.58
CA LEU A 11 -30.42 0.01 -14.29
C LEU A 11 -29.55 -1.24 -14.41
N SER A 12 -29.74 -2.03 -15.46
CA SER A 12 -28.90 -3.19 -15.76
C SER A 12 -27.45 -2.79 -16.00
N VAL A 13 -27.21 -1.73 -16.77
CA VAL A 13 -25.87 -1.21 -17.05
C VAL A 13 -25.19 -0.69 -15.78
N ILE A 14 -25.92 0.06 -14.94
CA ILE A 14 -25.39 0.56 -13.66
C ILE A 14 -25.05 -0.61 -12.73
N ALA A 15 -25.94 -1.60 -12.61
CA ALA A 15 -25.69 -2.78 -11.80
C ALA A 15 -24.46 -3.57 -12.29
N LEU A 16 -24.27 -3.70 -13.61
CA LEU A 16 -23.11 -4.34 -14.21
C LEU A 16 -21.81 -3.56 -13.93
N MET A 17 -21.84 -2.23 -14.04
CA MET A 17 -20.65 -1.41 -13.71
C MET A 17 -20.27 -1.55 -12.23
N LEU A 18 -21.25 -1.54 -11.33
CA LEU A 18 -21.01 -1.68 -9.90
C LEU A 18 -20.43 -3.05 -9.54
N THR A 19 -20.93 -4.13 -10.15
CA THR A 19 -20.37 -5.48 -9.90
C THR A 19 -18.94 -5.59 -10.41
N ILE A 20 -18.62 -5.05 -11.58
CA ILE A 20 -17.24 -5.01 -12.09
C ILE A 20 -16.32 -4.25 -11.12
N LEU A 21 -16.76 -3.09 -10.62
CA LEU A 21 -15.95 -2.26 -9.73
C LEU A 21 -15.69 -2.94 -8.38
N VAL A 22 -16.70 -3.61 -7.80
CA VAL A 22 -16.55 -4.39 -6.55
C VAL A 22 -15.60 -5.58 -6.75
N VAL A 23 -15.74 -6.29 -7.87
CA VAL A 23 -14.89 -7.45 -8.19
C VAL A 23 -13.44 -7.02 -8.40
N GLN A 24 -13.19 -5.95 -9.15
CA GLN A 24 -11.85 -5.38 -9.33
C GLN A 24 -11.22 -4.97 -8.00
N ASN A 25 -11.97 -4.29 -7.12
CA ASN A 25 -11.47 -3.89 -5.81
C ASN A 25 -11.15 -5.11 -4.93
N TYR A 26 -12.01 -6.12 -4.95
CA TYR A 26 -11.78 -7.39 -4.25
C TYR A 26 -10.50 -8.09 -4.74
N PHE A 27 -10.31 -8.18 -6.06
CA PHE A 27 -9.10 -8.78 -6.63
C PHE A 27 -7.85 -7.95 -6.36
N ASN A 28 -7.89 -6.63 -6.50
CA ASN A 28 -6.75 -5.76 -6.21
C ASN A 28 -6.32 -5.83 -4.74
N SER A 29 -7.27 -5.96 -3.80
CA SER A 29 -6.95 -6.15 -2.37
C SER A 29 -6.31 -7.51 -2.05
N ARG A 30 -6.58 -8.54 -2.87
CA ARG A 30 -6.12 -9.93 -2.67
C ARG A 30 -4.88 -10.29 -3.48
N LEU A 31 -4.71 -9.69 -4.66
CA LEU A 31 -3.62 -9.95 -5.61
C LEU A 31 -2.58 -8.82 -5.64
N GLY A 32 -2.89 -7.63 -5.10
CA GLY A 32 -1.99 -6.48 -5.02
C GLY A 32 -0.90 -6.64 -3.96
N LYS A 33 -0.10 -7.71 -4.02
CA LYS A 33 1.24 -7.84 -3.40
C LYS A 33 2.17 -8.77 -4.21
N ALA A 34 1.97 -8.91 -5.52
CA ALA A 34 2.92 -9.65 -6.37
C ALA A 34 4.13 -8.80 -6.79
N ASP A 35 4.09 -7.49 -6.53
CA ASP A 35 5.22 -6.58 -6.75
C ASP A 35 5.90 -6.31 -5.41
N ALA A 36 6.19 -7.37 -4.66
CA ALA A 36 7.32 -7.30 -3.76
C ALA A 36 8.56 -7.18 -4.67
N GLN A 37 8.85 -5.96 -5.13
CA GLN A 37 10.25 -5.60 -5.35
C GLN A 37 10.91 -6.03 -4.06
N ALA A 38 11.74 -7.06 -4.13
CA ALA A 38 12.55 -7.49 -3.02
C ALA A 38 13.38 -6.26 -2.65
N ILE A 39 12.86 -5.43 -1.74
CA ILE A 39 13.64 -4.44 -1.05
C ILE A 39 14.71 -5.33 -0.43
N PRO A 40 15.98 -5.20 -0.86
CA PRO A 40 17.04 -6.04 -0.31
C PRO A 40 16.87 -5.95 1.20
N GLN A 41 16.72 -7.09 1.88
CA GLN A 41 16.59 -7.11 3.33
C GLN A 41 17.72 -6.21 3.86
N ILE A 42 17.37 -5.00 4.28
CA ILE A 42 18.38 -4.13 4.85
C ILE A 42 18.49 -4.65 6.28
N GLU A 43 19.34 -5.66 6.44
CA GLU A 43 19.86 -6.05 7.74
C GLU A 43 20.54 -4.82 8.33
N TYR A 44 19.79 -4.05 9.10
CA TYR A 44 20.36 -3.20 10.14
C TYR A 44 20.56 -4.05 11.40
N THR A 45 21.21 -5.21 11.23
CA THR A 45 21.77 -5.99 12.32
C THR A 45 23.18 -5.43 12.55
N GLY A 46 23.29 -4.31 13.27
CA GLY A 46 24.58 -3.75 13.67
C GLY A 46 24.72 -2.24 13.44
N ASP A 47 24.71 -1.51 14.55
CA ASP A 47 25.43 -0.24 14.79
C ASP A 47 25.14 1.00 13.92
N ASN A 48 24.13 1.01 13.04
CA ASN A 48 23.90 2.14 12.13
C ASN A 48 22.51 2.77 12.17
N ALA A 49 21.62 2.33 13.07
CA ALA A 49 20.36 3.03 13.36
C ALA A 49 20.65 4.16 14.37
N VAL A 50 20.61 5.40 13.91
CA VAL A 50 20.95 6.58 14.71
C VAL A 50 19.76 7.04 15.55
N SER A 51 18.55 6.89 15.02
CA SER A 51 17.33 7.31 15.72
C SER A 51 16.08 6.61 15.18
N VAL A 52 15.07 6.51 16.04
CA VAL A 52 13.73 6.00 15.73
C VAL A 52 12.71 7.06 16.13
N ALA A 53 11.71 7.29 15.28
CA ALA A 53 10.53 8.09 15.60
C ALA A 53 9.26 7.35 15.18
N CYS A 54 8.17 7.53 15.92
CA CYS A 54 6.88 6.96 15.57
C CYS A 54 5.78 8.03 15.60
N SER A 55 4.75 7.85 14.78
CA SER A 55 3.52 8.61 14.91
C SER A 55 2.80 8.25 16.21
N ALA A 56 1.95 9.14 16.71
CA ALA A 56 1.26 8.94 18.00
C ALA A 56 0.34 7.71 18.02
N ASP A 57 -0.20 7.33 16.87
CA ASP A 57 -1.01 6.12 16.64
C ASP A 57 -0.14 4.89 16.33
N GLY A 58 1.17 5.05 16.22
CA GLY A 58 2.14 4.03 15.86
C GLY A 58 2.02 3.52 14.43
N GLN A 59 1.15 4.07 13.57
CA GLN A 59 0.96 3.59 12.20
C GLN A 59 2.23 3.79 11.36
N TYR A 60 2.90 4.93 11.53
CA TYR A 60 4.13 5.27 10.83
C TYR A 60 5.33 5.16 11.76
N VAL A 61 6.34 4.40 11.33
CA VAL A 61 7.60 4.26 12.07
C VAL A 61 8.74 4.65 11.16
N TYR A 62 9.57 5.57 11.64
CA TYR A 62 10.71 6.12 10.93
C TYR A 62 11.99 5.61 11.58
N ILE A 63 12.90 5.07 10.77
CA ILE A 63 14.26 4.73 11.21
C ILE A 63 15.23 5.56 10.38
N VAL A 64 16.05 6.34 11.08
CA VAL A 64 17.12 7.12 10.45
C VAL A 64 18.43 6.41 10.72
N GLY A 65 19.07 5.95 9.64
CA GLY A 65 20.43 5.46 9.67
C GLY A 65 21.39 6.41 8.97
N THR A 66 22.68 6.13 9.11
CA THR A 66 23.76 6.94 8.50
C THR A 66 23.68 7.04 6.97
N LYS A 67 23.13 6.02 6.31
CA LYS A 67 23.06 5.91 4.83
C LYS A 67 21.65 6.04 4.26
N ALA A 68 20.62 5.90 5.08
CA ALA A 68 19.25 5.87 4.58
C ALA A 68 18.22 6.22 5.65
N VAL A 69 17.07 6.68 5.19
CA VAL A 69 15.85 6.79 6.01
C VAL A 69 14.85 5.76 5.52
N LEU A 70 14.33 4.98 6.47
CA LEU A 70 13.29 3.99 6.25
C LEU A 70 11.98 4.43 6.91
N VAL A 71 10.87 4.13 6.26
CA VAL A 71 9.51 4.35 6.74
C VAL A 71 8.74 3.04 6.70
N SER A 72 8.12 2.67 7.81
CA SER A 72 7.01 1.72 7.84
C SER A 72 5.71 2.53 7.88
N ASN A 73 4.68 2.03 7.20
CA ASN A 73 3.31 2.54 7.22
C ASN A 73 2.31 1.56 7.87
N ASP A 74 2.83 0.55 8.57
CA ASP A 74 2.05 -0.55 9.13
C ASP A 74 2.69 -1.04 10.44
N HIS A 75 2.80 -0.12 11.41
CA HIS A 75 3.24 -0.42 12.79
C HIS A 75 4.60 -1.14 12.89
N GLY A 76 5.51 -0.88 11.97
CA GLY A 76 6.84 -1.51 11.94
C GLY A 76 6.84 -2.95 11.41
N ARG A 77 5.73 -3.43 10.81
CA ARG A 77 5.65 -4.78 10.23
C ARG A 77 6.76 -4.99 9.20
N ARG A 78 7.41 -6.16 9.24
CA ARG A 78 8.60 -6.50 8.44
C ARG A 78 8.51 -6.16 6.95
N ASP A 79 7.37 -6.35 6.32
CA ASP A 79 7.21 -6.15 4.87
C ASP A 79 6.61 -4.78 4.50
N SER A 80 6.52 -3.87 5.47
CA SER A 80 5.96 -2.52 5.28
C SER A 80 7.03 -1.43 5.16
N TRP A 81 8.29 -1.80 5.34
CA TRP A 81 9.41 -0.86 5.33
C TRP A 81 9.75 -0.45 3.90
N GLN A 82 9.84 0.85 3.68
CA GLN A 82 10.16 1.49 2.42
C GLN A 82 11.33 2.45 2.62
N LYS A 83 12.23 2.51 1.64
CA LYS A 83 13.38 3.41 1.65
C LYS A 83 12.99 4.75 1.07
N VAL A 84 13.04 5.81 1.87
CA VAL A 84 12.59 7.16 1.48
C VAL A 84 13.76 8.00 0.97
N LEU A 85 14.92 7.90 1.63
CA LEU A 85 16.12 8.64 1.26
C LEU A 85 17.33 7.71 1.22
N ILE A 86 18.19 7.89 0.21
CA ILE A 86 19.48 7.21 0.07
C ILE A 86 20.55 8.28 -0.03
N ASN A 87 21.51 8.27 0.89
CA ASN A 87 22.69 9.13 0.79
C ASN A 87 23.74 8.42 -0.08
N ASN A 88 23.86 8.83 -1.35
CA ASN A 88 24.80 8.28 -2.33
C ASN A 88 26.15 9.04 -2.35
N LYS A 89 26.62 9.52 -1.20
CA LYS A 89 27.94 10.16 -1.11
C LYS A 89 29.07 9.14 -1.16
#